data_AF-A0A6L3A6A9-F1
#
_entry.id   AF-A0A6L3A6A9-F1
#
_cell.length_a   1.000
_cell.length_b   1.000
_cell.length_c   1.000
_cell.angle_alpha   90.00
_cell.angle_beta   90.00
_cell.angle_gamma   90.00
#
_symmetry.space_group_name_H-M   'P 1'
#
loop_
_entity.id
_entity.type
_entity.pdbx_description
1 polymer ?
#
loop_
_entity_poly.entity_id
_entity_poly.type
_entity_poly.pdbx_seq_one_letter_code
_entity_poly.pdbx_strand_id
1 'polypeptide(L)'
;MFNYDWFHGAAFQQQCDEARMRCALKRFKDADRATVEQDEAFQGFLSELEVRTLIYLRDGFSYEMRDIADLDSKSHLTFECEPVEEQYKVGAFIVTVPFEELVRVEVFAVHPSEKPGDMPQITGFRGTPDRGDRAERGDREPRG
;
A
#
# COMPACT_ATOMS: atom_id res chain seq x y z
N MET A 1 -0.76 -3.12 14.66
CA MET A 1 -1.52 -4.23 14.07
C MET A 1 -2.71 -3.63 13.37
N PHE A 2 -2.96 -3.96 12.11
CA PHE A 2 -4.12 -3.47 11.37
C PHE A 2 -5.38 -4.13 11.94
N ASN A 3 -6.44 -3.36 12.16
CA ASN A 3 -7.70 -3.82 12.72
C ASN A 3 -8.84 -2.90 12.29
N TYR A 4 -10.06 -3.21 12.71
CA TYR A 4 -11.24 -2.42 12.39
C TYR A 4 -11.07 -0.92 12.70
N ASP A 5 -10.63 -0.59 13.91
CA ASP A 5 -10.48 0.80 14.36
C ASP A 5 -9.39 1.56 13.59
N TRP A 6 -8.38 0.86 13.08
CA TRP A 6 -7.35 1.48 12.25
C TRP A 6 -7.92 1.96 10.91
N PHE A 7 -8.72 1.12 10.24
CA PHE A 7 -9.32 1.43 8.93
C PHE A 7 -10.55 2.34 9.00
N HIS A 8 -11.38 2.21 10.04
CA HIS A 8 -12.62 2.99 10.20
C HIS A 8 -12.46 4.18 11.15
N GLY A 9 -11.31 4.32 11.79
CA GLY A 9 -10.98 5.44 12.67
C GLY A 9 -10.13 6.51 11.99
N ALA A 10 -9.64 7.45 12.79
CA ALA A 10 -8.85 8.58 12.30
C ALA A 10 -7.47 8.17 11.74
N ALA A 11 -6.95 7.00 12.11
CA ALA A 11 -5.59 6.58 11.74
C ALA A 11 -5.43 6.41 10.23
N PHE A 12 -6.38 5.76 9.55
CA PHE A 12 -6.32 5.58 8.11
C PHE A 12 -6.46 6.93 7.37
N GLN A 13 -7.38 7.79 7.79
CA GLN A 13 -7.54 9.12 7.20
C GLN A 13 -6.27 9.97 7.36
N GLN A 14 -5.62 9.93 8.54
CA GLN A 14 -4.35 10.63 8.76
C GLN A 14 -3.24 10.16 7.83
N GLN A 15 -3.18 8.86 7.51
CA GLN A 15 -2.23 8.34 6.51
C GLN A 15 -2.54 8.86 5.11
N CYS A 16 -3.82 8.97 4.74
CA CYS A 16 -4.25 9.53 3.47
C CYS A 16 -3.87 11.01 3.35
N ASP A 17 -4.14 11.80 4.39
CA ASP A 17 -3.83 13.23 4.44
C ASP A 17 -2.32 13.47 4.38
N GLU A 18 -1.55 12.70 5.15
CA GLU A 18 -0.09 12.77 5.17
C GLU A 18 0.51 12.40 3.79
N ALA A 19 -0.05 11.39 3.11
CA ALA A 19 0.38 11.00 1.77
C ALA A 19 0.17 12.14 0.76
N ARG A 20 -1.00 12.79 0.77
CA ARG A 20 -1.30 13.96 -0.08
C ARG A 20 -0.34 15.11 0.22
N MET A 21 -0.20 15.46 1.49
CA MET A 21 0.66 16.57 1.92
C MET A 21 2.11 16.34 1.50
N ARG A 22 2.65 15.13 1.70
CA ARG A 22 4.01 14.78 1.26
C ARG A 22 4.18 14.84 -0.25
N CYS A 23 3.18 14.40 -1.01
CA CYS A 23 3.21 14.47 -2.46
C CYS A 23 3.21 15.92 -2.96
N ALA A 24 2.35 16.78 -2.40
CA ALA A 24 2.33 18.21 -2.70
C ALA A 24 3.67 18.89 -2.33
N LEU A 25 4.18 18.69 -1.11
CA LEU A 25 5.47 19.27 -0.69
C LEU A 25 6.64 18.80 -1.56
N LYS A 26 6.59 17.57 -2.11
CA LYS A 26 7.60 17.07 -3.06
C LYS A 26 7.52 17.79 -4.42
N ARG A 27 6.34 18.25 -4.83
CA ARG A 27 6.14 19.04 -6.06
C ARG A 27 6.56 20.50 -5.89
N PHE A 28 6.36 21.06 -4.70
CA PHE A 28 6.66 22.44 -4.31
C PHE A 28 7.87 22.51 -3.37
N LYS A 29 9.01 21.95 -3.79
CA LYS A 29 10.21 21.76 -2.95
C LYS A 29 10.79 23.05 -2.36
N ASP A 30 10.60 24.16 -3.07
CA ASP A 30 11.15 25.47 -2.73
C ASP A 30 10.15 26.35 -1.96
N ALA A 31 8.93 25.87 -1.73
CA ALA A 31 7.94 26.61 -0.96
C ALA A 31 8.27 26.59 0.54
N ASP A 32 8.10 27.72 1.21
CA ASP A 32 8.26 27.82 2.65
C ASP A 32 7.10 27.10 3.35
N ARG A 33 7.43 26.08 4.14
CA ARG A 33 6.44 25.25 4.86
C ARG A 33 5.54 26.05 5.79
N ALA A 34 5.99 27.20 6.29
CA ALA A 34 5.18 28.03 7.17
C ALA A 34 4.05 28.78 6.43
N THR A 35 4.18 28.96 5.12
CA THR A 35 3.26 29.77 4.30
C THR A 35 2.65 29.02 3.12
N VAL A 36 3.20 27.86 2.76
CA VAL A 36 2.76 27.06 1.62
C VAL A 36 1.28 26.65 1.69
N GLU A 37 0.73 26.50 2.89
CA GLU A 37 -0.70 26.19 3.05
C GLU A 37 -1.62 27.34 2.64
N GLN A 38 -1.11 28.57 2.53
CA GLN A 38 -1.86 29.75 2.07
C GLN A 38 -1.69 30.00 0.56
N ASP A 39 -0.82 29.24 -0.12
CA ASP A 39 -0.59 29.36 -1.55
C ASP A 39 -1.73 28.68 -2.34
N GLU A 40 -2.40 29.46 -3.18
CA GLU A 40 -3.53 28.98 -3.99
C GLU A 40 -3.14 27.86 -4.97
N ALA A 41 -1.94 27.90 -5.53
CA ALA A 41 -1.45 26.86 -6.44
C ALA A 41 -1.12 25.57 -5.67
N PHE A 42 -0.61 25.68 -4.44
CA PHE A 42 -0.39 24.53 -3.58
C PHE A 42 -1.72 23.87 -3.18
N GLN A 43 -2.70 24.67 -2.74
CA GLN A 43 -4.02 24.16 -2.37
C GLN A 43 -4.76 23.55 -3.56
N GLY A 44 -4.66 24.18 -4.74
CA GLY A 44 -5.17 23.64 -5.99
C GLY A 44 -4.59 22.26 -6.27
N PHE A 45 -3.26 22.14 -6.31
CA PHE A 45 -2.58 20.86 -6.54
C PHE A 45 -2.94 19.80 -5.48
N LEU A 46 -2.96 20.16 -4.20
CA LEU A 46 -3.30 19.26 -3.10
C LEU A 46 -4.71 18.68 -3.26
N SER A 47 -5.66 19.49 -3.71
CA SER A 47 -7.06 19.09 -3.92
C SER A 47 -7.25 18.14 -5.12
N GLU A 48 -6.34 18.21 -6.11
CA GLU A 48 -6.35 17.34 -7.30
C GLU A 48 -5.70 15.96 -7.03
N LEU A 49 -5.04 15.78 -5.88
CA LEU A 49 -4.36 14.52 -5.56
C LEU A 49 -5.34 13.39 -5.21
N GLU A 50 -5.18 12.27 -5.93
CA GLU A 50 -5.83 11.01 -5.64
C GLU A 50 -4.98 10.21 -4.66
N VAL A 51 -5.62 9.60 -3.65
CA VAL A 51 -4.97 8.67 -2.72
C VAL A 51 -5.28 7.26 -3.14
N ARG A 52 -4.25 6.42 -3.17
CA ARG A 52 -4.34 4.99 -3.50
C ARG A 52 -3.82 4.19 -2.33
N THR A 53 -4.47 3.07 -2.06
CA THR A 53 -4.12 2.18 -0.95
C THR A 53 -3.82 0.79 -1.47
N LEU A 54 -2.63 0.27 -1.19
CA LEU A 54 -2.25 -1.11 -1.47
C LEU A 54 -2.25 -1.93 -0.18
N ILE A 55 -2.91 -3.07 -0.22
CA ILE A 55 -2.96 -4.04 0.87
C ILE A 55 -2.16 -5.25 0.45
N TYR A 56 -1.21 -5.66 1.30
CA TYR A 56 -0.42 -6.88 1.12
C TYR A 56 -0.88 -7.93 2.11
N LEU A 57 -1.10 -9.13 1.61
CA LEU A 57 -1.53 -10.28 2.39
C LEU A 57 -0.38 -11.26 2.63
N ARG A 58 -0.54 -12.11 3.65
CA ARG A 58 0.45 -13.11 4.06
C ARG A 58 0.70 -14.19 3.00
N ASP A 59 -0.30 -14.49 2.18
CA ASP A 59 -0.25 -15.43 1.06
C ASP A 59 0.58 -14.92 -0.13
N GLY A 60 1.04 -13.66 -0.08
CA GLY A 60 1.83 -13.02 -1.12
C GLY A 60 1.00 -12.26 -2.16
N PHE A 61 -0.33 -12.24 -2.05
CA PHE A 61 -1.18 -11.42 -2.91
C PHE A 61 -1.19 -9.96 -2.44
N SER A 62 -1.47 -9.05 -3.38
CA SER A 62 -1.67 -7.64 -3.10
C SER A 62 -2.88 -7.11 -3.85
N TYR A 63 -3.64 -6.23 -3.19
CA TYR A 63 -4.83 -5.61 -3.75
C TYR A 63 -4.70 -4.10 -3.68
N GLU A 64 -5.18 -3.41 -4.72
CA GLU A 64 -5.44 -1.99 -4.64
C GLU A 64 -6.86 -1.75 -4.17
N MET A 65 -6.98 -1.22 -2.96
CA MET A 65 -8.26 -0.87 -2.36
C MET A 65 -8.76 0.44 -2.96
N ARG A 66 -9.99 0.40 -3.50
CA ARG A 66 -10.72 1.55 -4.02
C ARG A 66 -11.61 2.18 -2.95
N ASP A 67 -12.39 1.36 -2.26
CA ASP A 67 -13.26 1.83 -1.19
C ASP A 67 -13.45 0.75 -0.11
N ILE A 68 -13.72 1.17 1.12
CA ILE A 68 -14.05 0.25 2.22
C ILE A 68 -15.55 -0.04 2.12
N ALA A 69 -15.91 -1.31 2.04
CA ALA A 69 -17.32 -1.69 1.99
C ALA A 69 -17.92 -1.57 3.39
N ASP A 70 -19.04 -0.83 3.49
CA ASP A 70 -19.78 -0.65 4.75
C ASP A 70 -20.58 -1.91 5.10
N LEU A 71 -19.88 -2.88 5.69
CA LEU A 71 -20.43 -4.14 6.20
C LEU A 71 -20.13 -4.27 7.68
N ASP A 72 -21.12 -4.73 8.46
CA ASP A 72 -21.07 -4.79 9.93
C ASP A 72 -20.22 -5.98 10.46
N SER A 73 -18.96 -6.06 10.04
CA SER A 73 -17.99 -7.08 10.47
C SER A 73 -16.76 -6.42 11.09
N LYS A 74 -16.54 -6.68 12.39
CA LYS A 74 -15.37 -6.18 13.12
C LYS A 74 -14.13 -7.08 13.08
N SER A 75 -14.24 -8.28 12.49
CA SER A 75 -13.16 -9.28 12.42
C SER A 75 -12.43 -9.32 11.07
N HIS A 76 -13.00 -8.68 10.05
CA HIS A 76 -12.48 -8.68 8.69
C HIS A 76 -12.49 -7.26 8.11
N LEU A 77 -11.56 -6.97 7.21
CA LEU A 77 -11.68 -5.85 6.30
C LEU A 77 -12.45 -6.31 5.07
N THR A 78 -13.52 -5.61 4.70
CA THR A 78 -14.15 -5.79 3.39
C THR A 78 -14.00 -4.53 2.57
N PHE A 79 -13.57 -4.68 1.33
CA PHE A 79 -13.25 -3.55 0.48
C PHE A 79 -13.46 -3.86 -0.99
N GLU A 80 -13.72 -2.83 -1.78
CA GLU A 80 -13.70 -2.88 -3.24
C GLU A 80 -12.26 -2.78 -3.74
N CYS A 81 -11.87 -3.60 -4.72
CA CYS A 81 -10.59 -3.51 -5.39
C CYS A 81 -10.73 -3.43 -6.91
N GLU A 82 -9.77 -2.78 -7.57
CA GLU A 82 -9.70 -2.80 -9.04
C GLU A 82 -8.80 -3.95 -9.52
N PRO A 83 -9.27 -4.78 -10.46
CA PRO A 83 -8.45 -5.83 -11.03
C PRO A 83 -7.33 -5.21 -11.89
N VAL A 84 -6.13 -5.77 -11.74
CA VAL A 84 -4.95 -5.34 -12.53
C VAL A 84 -5.16 -5.63 -14.02
N GLU A 85 -5.87 -6.71 -14.34
CA GLU A 85 -6.12 -7.12 -15.72
C GLU A 85 -7.27 -6.33 -16.36
N GLU A 86 -6.98 -5.69 -17.50
CA GLU A 86 -7.91 -4.83 -18.24
C GLU A 86 -9.24 -5.50 -18.59
N GLN A 87 -9.22 -6.80 -18.88
CA GLN A 87 -10.41 -7.57 -19.24
C GLN A 87 -11.46 -7.68 -18.11
N TYR A 88 -11.05 -7.44 -16.86
CA TYR A 88 -11.94 -7.51 -15.69
C TYR A 88 -12.37 -6.14 -15.16
N LYS A 89 -11.89 -5.02 -15.73
CA LYS A 89 -12.19 -3.64 -15.27
C LYS A 89 -13.65 -3.19 -15.41
N VAL A 90 -14.53 -4.06 -15.91
CA VAL A 90 -15.97 -3.77 -16.08
C VAL A 90 -16.76 -4.10 -14.80
N GLY A 91 -16.16 -4.82 -13.84
CA GLY A 91 -16.83 -5.24 -12.60
C GLY A 91 -16.24 -4.62 -11.33
N ALA A 92 -17.08 -4.53 -10.29
CA ALA A 92 -16.63 -4.25 -8.92
C ALA A 92 -16.28 -5.57 -8.22
N PHE A 93 -15.08 -5.65 -7.64
CA PHE A 93 -14.61 -6.82 -6.91
C PHE A 93 -14.62 -6.52 -5.42
N ILE A 94 -15.43 -7.24 -4.66
CA ILE A 94 -15.48 -7.13 -3.20
C ILE A 94 -14.61 -8.24 -2.61
N VAL A 95 -13.63 -7.84 -1.81
CA VAL A 95 -12.68 -8.73 -1.13
C VAL A 95 -12.88 -8.61 0.37
N THR A 96 -13.07 -9.74 1.05
CA THR A 96 -13.13 -9.82 2.52
C THR A 96 -11.92 -10.60 3.02
N VAL A 97 -11.13 -9.98 3.89
CA VAL A 97 -9.90 -10.59 4.45
C VAL A 97 -9.87 -10.44 5.97
N PRO A 98 -9.46 -11.48 6.73
CA PRO A 98 -9.21 -11.34 8.15
C PRO A 98 -8.07 -10.33 8.40
N PHE A 99 -8.20 -9.51 9.44
CA PHE A 99 -7.16 -8.52 9.76
C PHE A 99 -5.78 -9.15 10.04
N GLU A 100 -5.74 -10.39 10.51
CA GLU A 100 -4.51 -11.14 10.77
C GLU A 100 -3.72 -11.53 9.51
N GLU A 101 -4.36 -11.50 8.35
CA GLU A 101 -3.71 -11.76 7.06
C GLU A 101 -3.01 -10.54 6.48
N LEU A 102 -3.30 -9.33 7.00
CA LEU A 102 -2.69 -8.10 6.52
C LEU A 102 -1.26 -7.99 7.06
N VAL A 103 -0.29 -8.04 6.14
CA VAL A 103 1.13 -7.90 6.49
C VAL A 103 1.62 -6.46 6.33
N ARG A 104 1.03 -5.70 5.39
CA ARG A 104 1.40 -4.31 5.11
C ARG A 104 0.26 -3.57 4.42
N VAL A 105 0.11 -2.30 4.77
CA VAL A 105 -0.75 -1.34 4.07
C VAL A 105 0.13 -0.18 3.62
N GLU A 106 0.08 0.16 2.34
CA GLU A 106 0.76 1.31 1.77
C GLU A 106 -0.27 2.32 1.28
N VAL A 107 -0.13 3.58 1.70
CA VAL A 107 -0.98 4.69 1.29
C VAL A 107 -0.10 5.70 0.57
N PHE A 108 -0.45 6.06 -0.65
CA PHE A 108 0.32 7.02 -1.44
C PHE A 108 -0.61 7.92 -2.24
N ALA A 109 -0.15 9.13 -2.54
CA ALA A 109 -0.90 10.09 -3.33
C ALA A 109 -0.26 10.30 -4.71
N VAL A 110 -1.08 10.43 -5.74
CA VAL A 110 -0.67 10.64 -7.13
C VAL A 110 -1.51 11.75 -7.75
N HIS A 111 -0.92 12.46 -8.70
CA HIS A 111 -1.66 13.41 -9.51
C HIS A 111 -2.25 12.68 -10.73
N PRO A 112 -3.54 12.85 -11.07
CA PRO A 112 -4.19 12.10 -12.17
C PRO A 112 -3.53 12.29 -13.54
N SER A 113 -2.92 13.47 -13.77
CA SER A 113 -2.20 13.75 -15.02
C SER A 113 -0.79 13.16 -15.08
N GLU A 114 -0.24 12.72 -13.95
CA GLU A 114 1.02 11.99 -13.92
C GLU A 114 0.74 10.54 -14.31
N LYS A 115 1.05 10.20 -15.57
CA LYS A 115 0.85 8.84 -16.08
C LYS A 115 1.59 7.84 -15.17
N PRO A 116 0.96 6.72 -14.77
CA PRO A 116 1.62 5.65 -14.02
C PRO A 116 2.62 4.84 -14.87
N GLY A 117 3.31 5.46 -15.84
CA GLY A 117 4.38 4.82 -16.61
C GLY A 117 5.56 4.43 -15.73
N ASP A 118 5.75 5.16 -14.62
CA ASP A 118 6.72 4.89 -13.57
C ASP A 118 6.01 4.66 -12.22
N MET A 119 4.89 3.91 -12.21
CA MET A 119 4.49 3.30 -10.93
C MET A 119 5.72 2.51 -10.47
N PRO A 120 6.39 2.86 -9.36
CA PRO A 120 7.50 2.05 -8.90
C PRO A 120 6.90 0.67 -8.71
N GLN A 121 7.41 -0.31 -9.47
CA GLN A 121 7.27 -1.68 -9.04
C GLN A 121 7.94 -1.68 -7.67
N ILE A 122 7.12 -1.64 -6.63
CA ILE A 122 7.55 -1.79 -5.25
C ILE A 122 8.10 -3.20 -5.22
N THR A 123 9.40 -3.31 -5.48
CA THR A 123 10.13 -4.56 -5.34
C THR A 123 10.01 -4.91 -3.88
N GLY A 124 9.11 -5.85 -3.56
CA GLY A 124 9.01 -6.44 -2.24
C GLY A 124 10.42 -6.78 -1.79
N PHE A 125 10.77 -6.34 -0.58
CA PHE A 125 12.09 -6.54 -0.01
C PHE A 125 12.48 -8.01 -0.23
N ARG A 126 13.59 -8.23 -0.94
CA ARG A 126 14.20 -9.56 -1.06
C ARG A 126 14.54 -9.96 0.37
N GLY A 127 13.70 -10.80 0.98
CA GLY A 127 14.10 -11.55 2.16
C GLY A 127 15.35 -12.31 1.74
N THR A 128 16.49 -11.95 2.35
CA THR A 128 17.70 -12.76 2.23
C THR A 128 17.29 -14.18 2.58
N PRO A 129 17.46 -15.18 1.69
CA PRO A 129 17.16 -16.53 2.07
C PRO A 129 18.04 -16.88 3.26
N ASP A 130 17.38 -17.15 4.39
CA ASP A 130 17.99 -17.74 5.56
C ASP A 130 18.57 -19.11 5.13
N ARG A 131 19.84 -19.14 4.75
CA ARG A 131 20.59 -20.38 4.63
C ARG A 131 21.09 -20.77 6.01
N GLY A 132 20.15 -21.14 6.87
CA GLY A 132 20.40 -21.98 8.02
C GLY A 132 20.75 -23.38 7.56
N ASP A 133 21.94 -23.82 7.99
CA ASP A 133 22.47 -25.19 8.10
C ASP A 133 21.59 -26.35 7.61
N ARG A 134 22.07 -27.05 6.58
CA ARG A 134 21.94 -28.51 6.53
C ARG A 134 23.30 -29.14 6.78
N ALA A 135 23.40 -29.72 7.96
CA ALA A 135 24.45 -30.63 8.37
C ALA A 135 24.57 -31.81 7.40
N GLU A 136 25.77 -32.06 6.89
CA GLU A 136 26.16 -33.37 6.38
C GLU A 136 27.18 -33.98 7.34
N ARG A 137 26.67 -34.90 8.19
CA ARG A 137 27.47 -35.91 8.87
C ARG A 137 27.54 -37.15 7.97
N GLY A 138 28.76 -37.67 7.81
CA GLY A 138 29.06 -39.08 7.53
C GLY A 138 29.36 -39.38 6.07
N ASP A 139 30.60 -39.73 5.74
CA ASP A 139 31.10 -41.09 5.93
C ASP A 139 32.62 -41.21 5.76
N ARG A 140 33.17 -42.23 6.42
CA ARG A 140 34.59 -42.61 6.49
C ARG A 140 35.05 -43.32 5.19
N GLU A 141 36.31 -43.04 4.82
CA GLU A 141 37.40 -43.86 4.21
C GLU A 141 37.09 -45.20 3.46
N PRO A 142 37.90 -45.65 2.47
CA PRO A 142 39.35 -45.82 2.66
C PRO A 142 40.30 -45.60 1.45
N ARG A 143 41.58 -45.56 1.87
CA ARG A 143 42.87 -45.58 1.17
C ARG A 143 42.95 -46.46 -0.09
N GLY A 144 43.71 -45.96 -1.06
CA GLY A 144 44.40 -46.70 -2.13
C GLY A 144 45.66 -45.95 -2.51
#